data_AF-V6IVU1-F1
#
_entry.id   AF-V6IVU1-F1
#
_cell.length_a   1.000
_cell.length_b   1.000
_cell.length_c   1.000
_cell.angle_alpha   90.00
_cell.angle_beta   90.00
_cell.angle_gamma   90.00
#
_symmetry.space_group_name_H-M   'P 1'
#
loop_
_entity.id
_entity.type
_entity.pdbx_description
1 polymer ?
#
loop_
_entity_poly.entity_id
_entity_poly.type
_entity_poly.pdbx_seq_one_letter_code
_entity_poly.pdbx_strand_id
1 'polypeptide(L)'
;MKKTETDTDPNLLNSLALAYMGDAVIEVYVRKAIISSSGVTKPHALHVQAVDYVSAKSQSRFLHELMDEGFLTEDELNAVRRGRNAKSHSVPRNTDVQTYNFSTGFEALIGVLFFMGKQERIEEIMEKMFINHPVERSGH
;
A
#
# COMPACT_ATOMS: atom_id res chain seq x y z
N MET A 1 -23.43 -2.49 -8.95
CA MET A 1 -22.43 -2.78 -10.01
C MET A 1 -22.24 -4.30 -10.03
N LYS A 2 -22.36 -4.96 -11.18
CA LYS A 2 -22.24 -6.43 -11.29
C LYS A 2 -20.79 -6.86 -11.01
N LYS A 3 -20.58 -7.79 -10.07
CA LYS A 3 -19.29 -8.47 -9.87
C LYS A 3 -18.94 -9.25 -11.14
N THR A 4 -18.02 -8.71 -11.92
CA THR A 4 -17.20 -9.50 -12.85
C THR A 4 -15.95 -9.92 -12.09
N GLU A 5 -16.10 -10.69 -11.01
CA GLU A 5 -14.94 -11.23 -10.30
C GLU A 5 -14.56 -12.53 -11.00
N THR A 6 -13.45 -12.51 -11.74
CA THR A 6 -12.70 -13.74 -11.98
C THR A 6 -12.20 -14.20 -10.62
N ASP A 7 -12.68 -15.35 -10.14
CA ASP A 7 -12.31 -15.98 -8.87
C ASP A 7 -10.80 -16.29 -8.89
N THR A 8 -10.01 -15.31 -8.50
CA THR A 8 -8.55 -15.33 -8.61
C THR A 8 -8.02 -15.65 -7.23
N ASP A 9 -7.61 -16.90 -7.01
CA ASP A 9 -6.97 -17.28 -5.76
C ASP A 9 -5.60 -16.58 -5.63
N PRO A 10 -5.42 -15.67 -4.66
CA PRO A 10 -4.16 -14.95 -4.48
C PRO A 10 -2.99 -15.86 -4.08
N ASN A 11 -3.22 -17.11 -3.69
CA ASN A 11 -2.17 -18.08 -3.43
C ASN A 11 -1.52 -18.61 -4.72
N LEU A 12 -2.22 -18.51 -5.86
CA LEU A 12 -1.71 -18.92 -7.17
C LEU A 12 -1.00 -17.77 -7.91
N LEU A 13 -1.16 -16.54 -7.44
CA LEU A 13 -0.50 -15.36 -8.00
C LEU A 13 0.92 -15.22 -7.48
N ASN A 14 1.82 -14.78 -8.36
CA ASN A 14 3.17 -14.41 -7.93
C ASN A 14 3.14 -13.07 -7.15
N SER A 15 4.09 -12.90 -6.24
CA SER A 15 4.18 -11.73 -5.37
C SER A 15 4.25 -10.40 -6.11
N LEU A 16 4.89 -10.33 -7.28
CA LEU A 16 5.02 -9.10 -8.04
C LEU A 16 3.69 -8.68 -8.67
N ALA A 17 2.86 -9.63 -9.10
CA ALA A 17 1.52 -9.36 -9.59
C ALA A 17 0.59 -8.87 -8.47
N LEU A 18 0.73 -9.44 -7.27
CA LEU A 18 0.00 -8.96 -6.09
C LEU A 18 0.43 -7.55 -5.70
N ALA A 19 1.74 -7.29 -5.64
CA ALA A 19 2.27 -5.95 -5.37
C ALA A 19 1.80 -4.93 -6.41
N TYR A 20 1.81 -5.30 -7.69
CA TYR A 20 1.29 -4.44 -8.77
C TYR A 20 -0.16 -4.02 -8.55
N MET A 21 -1.04 -4.94 -8.11
CA MET A 21 -2.42 -4.59 -7.77
C MET A 21 -2.49 -3.76 -6.49
N GLY A 22 -1.74 -4.14 -5.46
CA GLY A 22 -1.73 -3.44 -4.18
C GLY A 22 -1.29 -1.98 -4.30
N ASP A 23 -0.27 -1.69 -5.11
CA ASP A 23 0.19 -0.33 -5.43
C ASP A 23 -0.96 0.52 -6.00
N ALA A 24 -1.70 -0.02 -6.98
CA ALA A 24 -2.86 0.67 -7.55
C ALA A 24 -3.97 0.92 -6.53
N VAL A 25 -4.23 -0.03 -5.63
CA VAL A 25 -5.20 0.13 -4.55
C VAL A 25 -4.76 1.24 -3.59
N ILE A 26 -3.53 1.18 -3.09
CA ILE A 26 -2.96 2.20 -2.19
C ILE A 26 -3.05 3.60 -2.82
N GLU A 27 -2.67 3.73 -4.08
CA GLU A 27 -2.71 4.99 -4.82
C GLU A 27 -4.11 5.60 -4.84
N VAL A 28 -5.16 4.78 -5.06
CA VAL A 28 -6.55 5.25 -5.04
C VAL A 28 -6.95 5.77 -3.66
N TYR A 29 -6.63 5.04 -2.59
CA TYR A 29 -6.94 5.45 -1.22
C TYR A 29 -6.24 6.75 -0.84
N VAL A 30 -4.94 6.85 -1.12
CA VAL A 30 -4.13 8.04 -0.83
C VAL A 30 -4.67 9.25 -1.59
N ARG A 31 -4.89 9.13 -2.91
CA ARG A 31 -5.45 10.23 -3.71
C ARG A 31 -6.83 10.65 -3.23
N LYS A 32 -7.70 9.68 -2.90
CA LYS A 32 -9.03 9.96 -2.34
C LYS A 32 -8.92 10.76 -1.05
N ALA A 33 -8.10 10.32 -0.09
CA ALA A 33 -7.91 10.97 1.19
C ALA A 33 -7.35 12.40 1.04
N ILE A 34 -6.35 12.59 0.18
CA ILE A 34 -5.78 13.92 -0.09
C ILE A 34 -6.83 14.84 -0.70
N ILE A 35 -7.53 14.41 -1.74
CA ILE A 35 -8.54 15.24 -2.42
C ILE A 35 -9.69 15.60 -1.48
N SER A 36 -10.14 14.66 -0.63
CA SER A 36 -11.27 14.90 0.28
C SER A 36 -10.91 15.75 1.50
N SER A 37 -9.64 15.76 1.93
CA SER A 37 -9.26 16.25 3.26
C SER A 37 -8.28 17.42 3.26
N SER A 38 -7.48 17.60 2.20
CA SER A 38 -6.41 18.62 2.16
C SER A 38 -6.91 20.02 1.77
N GLY A 39 -8.02 20.13 1.02
CA GLY A 39 -8.46 21.37 0.38
C GLY A 39 -7.64 21.75 -0.88
N VAL A 40 -6.64 20.93 -1.25
CA VAL A 40 -5.78 21.14 -2.42
C VAL A 40 -6.47 20.61 -3.68
N THR A 41 -6.41 21.39 -4.76
CA THR A 41 -6.99 20.99 -6.07
C THR A 41 -5.98 20.98 -7.22
N LYS A 42 -4.78 21.56 -7.02
CA LYS A 42 -3.76 21.66 -8.06
C LYS A 42 -3.03 20.31 -8.23
N PRO A 43 -2.95 19.73 -9.45
CA PRO A 43 -2.36 18.40 -9.67
C PRO A 43 -0.94 18.23 -9.14
N HIS A 44 -0.08 19.25 -9.28
CA HIS A 44 1.28 19.19 -8.76
C HIS A 44 1.32 19.10 -7.23
N ALA A 45 0.49 19.90 -6.54
CA ALA A 45 0.42 19.88 -5.08
C ALA A 45 -0.20 18.56 -4.56
N LEU A 46 -1.20 18.02 -5.25
CA LEU A 46 -1.75 16.69 -4.97
C LEU A 46 -0.69 15.60 -5.11
N HIS A 47 0.12 15.65 -6.17
CA HIS A 47 1.20 14.69 -6.38
C HIS A 47 2.27 14.78 -5.30
N VAL A 48 2.71 16.00 -4.95
CA VAL A 48 3.69 16.23 -3.88
C VAL A 48 3.22 15.61 -2.57
N GLN A 49 1.97 15.86 -2.16
CA GLN A 49 1.43 15.23 -0.95
C GLN A 49 1.31 13.71 -1.07
N ALA A 50 0.94 13.17 -2.24
CA ALA A 50 0.80 11.74 -2.42
C ALA A 50 2.14 11.00 -2.25
N VAL A 51 3.25 11.58 -2.71
CA VAL A 51 4.60 11.01 -2.58
C VAL A 51 4.96 10.70 -1.12
N ASP A 52 4.46 11.49 -0.16
CA ASP A 52 4.72 11.26 1.26
C ASP A 52 4.07 9.98 1.81
N TYR A 53 3.13 9.39 1.08
CA TYR A 53 2.48 8.12 1.42
C TYR A 53 2.96 6.97 0.52
N VAL A 54 3.02 7.22 -0.80
CA VAL A 54 3.19 6.14 -1.79
C VAL A 54 4.65 5.84 -2.13
N SER A 55 5.61 6.64 -1.64
CA SER A 55 7.02 6.32 -1.84
C SER A 55 7.42 5.02 -1.13
N ALA A 56 8.38 4.27 -1.69
CA ALA A 56 8.86 3.03 -1.08
C ALA A 56 9.36 3.22 0.36
N LYS A 57 9.96 4.39 0.65
CA LYS A 57 10.41 4.74 2.00
C LYS A 57 9.23 4.91 2.96
N SER A 58 8.19 5.61 2.54
CA SER A 58 6.97 5.82 3.33
C SER A 58 6.23 4.52 3.59
N GLN A 59 6.03 3.71 2.55
CA GLN A 59 5.36 2.42 2.66
C GLN A 59 6.15 1.43 3.54
N SER A 60 7.48 1.35 3.37
CA SER A 60 8.34 0.54 4.23
C SER A 60 8.27 0.98 5.69
N ARG A 61 8.31 2.29 5.96
CA ARG A 61 8.18 2.83 7.32
C ARG A 61 6.83 2.46 7.94
N PHE A 62 5.75 2.68 7.20
CA PHE A 62 4.40 2.37 7.70
C PHE A 62 4.21 0.87 7.96
N LEU A 63 4.74 0.00 7.09
CA LEU A 63 4.71 -1.44 7.35
C LEU A 63 5.42 -1.82 8.65
N HIS A 64 6.58 -1.20 8.95
CA HIS A 64 7.25 -1.42 10.23
C HIS A 64 6.40 -0.96 11.41
N GLU A 65 5.73 0.18 11.32
CA GLU A 65 4.78 0.65 12.35
C GLU A 65 3.67 -0.39 12.59
N LEU A 66 3.06 -0.94 11.53
CA LEU A 66 2.02 -1.97 11.66
C LEU A 66 2.55 -3.26 12.32
N MET A 67 3.80 -3.64 12.02
CA MET A 67 4.44 -4.82 12.60
C MET A 67 4.77 -4.61 14.08
N ASP A 68 5.32 -3.45 14.43
CA ASP A 68 5.72 -3.11 15.80
C ASP A 68 4.51 -2.96 16.73
N GLU A 69 3.38 -2.49 16.19
CA GLU A 69 2.11 -2.41 16.90
C GLU A 69 1.37 -3.76 17.02
N GLY A 70 1.85 -4.82 16.36
CA GLY A 70 1.16 -6.11 16.30
C GLY A 70 -0.20 -6.02 15.60
N PHE A 71 -0.36 -5.07 14.68
CA PHE A 71 -1.63 -4.80 13.99
C PHE A 71 -1.98 -5.88 12.95
N LEU A 72 -0.96 -6.55 12.41
CA LEU A 72 -1.10 -7.58 11.38
C LEU A 72 -1.27 -8.97 11.98
N THR A 73 -2.14 -9.76 11.37
CA THR A 73 -2.28 -11.19 11.66
C THR A 73 -1.12 -12.00 11.08
N GLU A 74 -0.93 -13.24 11.53
CA GLU A 74 0.11 -14.11 10.99
C GLU A 74 -0.02 -14.38 9.48
N ASP A 75 -1.25 -14.51 8.98
CA ASP A 75 -1.49 -14.71 7.54
C ASP A 75 -1.09 -13.46 6.73
N GLU A 76 -1.37 -12.27 7.26
CA GLU A 76 -0.96 -11.00 6.65
C GLU A 76 0.57 -10.84 6.69
N LEU A 77 1.22 -11.19 7.80
CA LEU A 77 2.68 -11.23 7.90
C LEU A 77 3.31 -12.22 6.91
N ASN A 78 2.65 -13.35 6.65
CA ASN A 78 3.09 -14.31 5.63
C ASN A 78 3.00 -13.72 4.21
N ALA A 79 1.92 -13.00 3.89
CA ALA A 79 1.80 -12.27 2.63
C ALA A 79 2.93 -11.25 2.45
N VAL A 80 3.24 -10.47 3.51
CA VAL A 80 4.35 -9.51 3.54
C VAL A 80 5.69 -10.20 3.29
N ARG A 81 5.99 -11.29 4.01
CA ARG A 81 7.24 -12.07 3.83
C ARG A 81 7.38 -12.58 2.40
N ARG A 82 6.28 -13.05 1.79
CA ARG A 82 6.23 -13.53 0.40
C ARG A 82 6.49 -12.40 -0.60
N GLY A 83 5.93 -11.21 -0.35
CA GLY A 83 6.18 -10.00 -1.14
C GLY A 83 7.62 -9.53 -1.07
N ARG A 84 8.17 -9.41 0.15
CA ARG A 84 9.54 -8.96 0.41
C ARG A 84 10.62 -9.82 -0.25
N ASN A 85 10.36 -11.13 -0.38
CA ASN A 85 11.30 -12.07 -0.98
C ASN A 85 11.14 -12.21 -2.51
N ALA A 86 10.23 -11.44 -3.12
CA ALA A 86 10.03 -11.45 -4.56
C ALA A 86 11.26 -10.89 -5.27
N LYS A 87 11.92 -11.71 -6.09
CA LYS A 87 13.08 -11.26 -6.85
C LYS A 87 12.60 -10.49 -8.08
N SER A 88 12.72 -9.16 -8.05
CA SER A 88 12.62 -8.33 -9.25
C SER A 88 13.87 -8.52 -10.13
N HIS A 89 13.69 -8.56 -11.45
CA HIS A 89 14.80 -8.61 -12.41
C HIS A 89 15.64 -7.31 -12.44
N SER A 90 15.11 -6.21 -11.89
CA SER A 90 15.82 -4.94 -11.76
C SER A 90 15.56 -4.31 -10.39
N VAL A 91 16.60 -4.27 -9.55
CA VAL A 91 16.59 -3.51 -8.31
C VAL A 91 16.90 -2.05 -8.63
N PRO A 92 16.09 -1.07 -8.20
CA PRO A 92 16.38 0.35 -8.45
C PRO A 92 17.74 0.75 -7.86
N ARG A 93 18.61 1.37 -8.67
CA ARG A 93 19.99 1.74 -8.27
C ARG A 93 20.07 2.75 -7.12
N ASN A 94 19.00 3.50 -6.85
CA ASN A 94 18.98 4.64 -5.91
C ASN A 94 18.15 4.38 -4.64
N THR A 95 17.53 3.20 -4.50
CA THR A 95 16.70 2.85 -3.35
C THR A 95 17.38 1.74 -2.58
N ASP A 96 17.48 1.89 -1.27
CA ASP A 96 17.97 0.83 -0.38
C ASP A 96 17.15 -0.45 -0.61
N VAL A 97 17.84 -1.57 -0.80
CA VAL A 97 17.24 -2.84 -1.22
C VAL A 97 16.24 -3.33 -0.17
N GLN A 98 16.52 -3.13 1.12
CA GLN A 98 15.60 -3.49 2.19
C GLN A 98 14.33 -2.65 2.11
N THR A 99 14.47 -1.33 2.01
CA THR A 99 13.36 -0.39 1.85
C THR A 99 12.44 -0.77 0.68
N TYR A 100 13.03 -1.07 -0.49
CA TYR A 100 12.27 -1.52 -1.66
C TYR A 100 11.52 -2.83 -1.39
N ASN A 101 12.21 -3.82 -0.84
CA ASN A 101 11.61 -5.13 -0.56
C ASN A 101 10.47 -5.02 0.46
N PHE A 102 10.60 -4.19 1.50
CA PHE A 102 9.53 -3.99 2.47
C PHE A 102 8.33 -3.23 1.87
N SER A 103 8.56 -2.23 1.01
CA SER A 103 7.47 -1.59 0.24
C SER A 103 6.70 -2.62 -0.59
N THR A 104 7.42 -3.45 -1.37
CA THR A 104 6.81 -4.52 -2.16
C THR A 104 6.09 -5.56 -1.29
N GLY A 105 6.59 -5.81 -0.07
CA GLY A 105 5.90 -6.61 0.94
C GLY A 105 4.55 -6.03 1.34
N PHE A 106 4.48 -4.73 1.58
CA PHE A 106 3.25 -4.02 1.91
C PHE A 106 2.26 -4.00 0.74
N GLU A 107 2.73 -3.67 -0.45
CA GLU A 107 1.92 -3.71 -1.68
C GLU A 107 1.36 -5.13 -1.90
N ALA A 108 2.17 -6.17 -1.74
CA ALA A 108 1.72 -7.55 -1.89
C ALA A 108 0.63 -7.93 -0.86
N LEU A 109 0.73 -7.46 0.38
CA LEU A 109 -0.31 -7.63 1.40
C LEU A 109 -1.64 -7.03 0.93
N ILE A 110 -1.64 -5.77 0.48
CA ILE A 110 -2.85 -5.12 -0.01
C ILE A 110 -3.41 -5.86 -1.24
N GLY A 111 -2.55 -6.31 -2.15
CA GLY A 111 -2.96 -7.12 -3.29
C GLY A 111 -3.65 -8.43 -2.89
N VAL A 112 -3.12 -9.14 -1.89
CA VAL A 112 -3.75 -10.36 -1.35
C VAL A 112 -5.14 -10.05 -0.81
N LEU A 113 -5.27 -9.05 0.06
CA LEU A 113 -6.55 -8.66 0.64
C LEU A 113 -7.58 -8.27 -0.42
N PHE A 114 -7.13 -7.59 -1.48
CA PHE A 114 -7.99 -7.18 -2.60
C PHE A 114 -8.58 -8.40 -3.32
N PHE A 115 -7.76 -9.38 -3.71
CA PHE A 115 -8.23 -10.59 -4.39
C PHE A 115 -9.04 -11.52 -3.46
N MET A 116 -8.83 -11.46 -2.15
CA MET A 116 -9.69 -12.14 -1.16
C MET A 116 -11.03 -11.42 -0.93
N GLY A 117 -11.26 -10.25 -1.55
CA GLY A 117 -12.45 -9.43 -1.31
C GLY A 117 -12.53 -8.86 0.10
N LYS A 118 -11.39 -8.74 0.81
CA LYS A 118 -11.30 -8.25 2.20
C LYS A 118 -11.25 -6.72 2.25
N GLN A 119 -12.24 -6.08 1.64
CA GLN A 119 -12.31 -4.63 1.47
C GLN A 119 -12.28 -3.90 2.82
N GLU A 120 -13.06 -4.34 3.80
CA GLU A 120 -13.10 -3.73 5.15
C GLU A 120 -11.71 -3.73 5.81
N ARG A 121 -10.94 -4.82 5.66
CA ARG A 121 -9.59 -4.92 6.21
C ARG A 121 -8.60 -3.99 5.51
N ILE A 122 -8.75 -3.78 4.20
CA ILE A 122 -7.96 -2.78 3.47
C ILE A 122 -8.28 -1.38 4.02
N GLU A 123 -9.57 -1.07 4.21
CA GLU A 123 -10.01 0.21 4.77
C GLU A 123 -9.40 0.45 6.15
N GLU A 124 -9.43 -0.53 7.05
CA GLU A 124 -8.77 -0.45 8.37
C GLU A 124 -7.27 -0.13 8.28
N ILE A 125 -6.53 -0.81 7.38
CA ILE A 125 -5.09 -0.58 7.20
C ILE A 125 -4.83 0.84 6.65
N MET A 126 -5.62 1.28 5.68
CA MET A 126 -5.47 2.62 5.10
C MET A 126 -5.88 3.72 6.08
N GLU A 127 -6.93 3.53 6.85
CA GLU A 127 -7.32 4.45 7.94
C GLU A 127 -6.22 4.56 8.98
N LYS A 128 -5.60 3.44 9.35
CA LYS A 128 -4.45 3.43 10.26
C LYS A 128 -3.27 4.25 9.71
N MET A 129 -3.02 4.19 8.41
CA MET A 129 -2.01 5.03 7.75
C MET A 129 -2.31 6.53 7.93
N PHE A 130 -3.56 6.94 7.72
CA PHE A 130 -3.96 8.35 7.85
C PHE A 130 -4.06 8.82 9.31
N ILE A 131 -4.25 7.91 10.27
CA ILE A 131 -4.15 8.22 11.70
C ILE A 131 -2.69 8.47 12.08
N ASN A 132 -1.77 7.60 11.65
CA ASN A 132 -0.34 7.71 11.96
C ASN A 132 0.32 8.85 11.19
N HIS A 133 -0.13 9.12 9.96
CA HIS A 133 0.38 10.15 9.05
C HIS A 133 -0.80 11.00 8.54
N PRO A 134 -1.27 12.01 9.30
CA PRO A 134 -2.41 12.81 8.89
C PRO A 134 -2.18 13.63 7.63
N VAL A 135 -3.19 13.72 6.77
CA VAL A 135 -3.17 14.56 5.56
C VAL A 135 -3.03 16.03 5.94
N GLU A 136 -1.97 16.67 5.44
CA GLU A 136 -1.74 18.10 5.63
C GLU A 136 -2.83 18.92 4.93
N ARG A 137 -3.45 19.82 5.68
CA ARG A 137 -4.42 20.78 5.15
C ARG A 137 -3.69 21.98 4.57
N SER A 138 -4.17 22.49 3.43
CA SER A 138 -3.71 23.79 2.96
C SER A 138 -4.07 24.85 4.00
N GLY A 139 -3.06 25.43 4.64
CA GLY A 139 -3.22 26.67 5.39
C GLY A 139 -3.83 27.71 4.45
N HIS A 140 -4.97 28.25 4.84
CA HIS A 140 -5.52 29.45 4.20
C HIS A 140 -4.76 30.66 4.75
#